data_AF-A0A5B9QFK8-F1
#
_entry.id   AF-A0A5B9QFK8-F1
#
_cell.length_a   1.000
_cell.length_b   1.000
_cell.length_c   1.000
_cell.angle_alpha   90.00
_cell.angle_beta   90.00
_cell.angle_gamma   90.00
#
_symmetry.space_group_name_H-M   'P 1'
#
loop_
_entity.id
_entity.type
_entity.pdbx_description
1 polymer ?
#
loop_
_entity_poly.entity_id
_entity_poly.type
_entity_poly.pdbx_seq_one_letter_code
_entity_poly.pdbx_strand_id
1 'polypeptide(L)'
;MKALQIFSRNNLVACRKLVAIGAALLTLHTIATPVHAAVSWDADGASQWWFNNVNWSDDMLPPNNSSGAVTDTQINMGTGAWDQGEGVVYDPTNDPFFAAAQGMSFPAGYGPQLLDNLYISRSTTLSNLLTIKGDINFIDGIVVGRSSGVDGVATNGRINQLSGVFSIPNDEFDLAGPDTSNAGIGNGTYDYRGGTLDIGATGGAGLRMSHGSNSTNGVTLEATGASGIARFIVHNPNSGGYVRSFDVAVASYAGVAVATDGGTTVRDPDGVNRGVGIFEFHYENGQTRPFQVPHNLSINNGFDAATGGTRSSRLELVLSEAACTGAACVPNDIGLFDVDFGEIFNGSIQGTGDLNGDTLNDPVFSSADASTNYFEGDTVSASFGGVRYDWTISYTGDISWTDADNSVVGSILGAGNGKDVVLIGLGSESVGLAGDFDMDGDVDGNDFLVWQRNTAVGSLTDWQDNYGMPPLTAAIGSVPEPGSLLLLSAAALSLIGLRRQSISI
;
A
#
# COMPACT_ATOMS: atom_id res chain seq x y z
N MET A 1 -86.73 -17.96 -12.49
CA MET A 1 -87.54 -17.11 -13.39
C MET A 1 -87.57 -15.70 -12.79
N LYS A 2 -86.92 -14.74 -13.48
CA LYS A 2 -86.96 -13.27 -13.34
C LYS A 2 -87.47 -12.62 -12.03
N ALA A 3 -86.59 -11.82 -11.41
CA ALA A 3 -86.75 -10.39 -11.08
C ALA A 3 -85.79 -10.07 -9.91
N LEU A 4 -84.63 -9.42 -10.08
CA LEU A 4 -84.36 -8.06 -10.58
C LEU A 4 -85.06 -6.96 -9.75
N GLN A 5 -84.24 -6.02 -9.28
CA GLN A 5 -84.55 -4.75 -8.58
C GLN A 5 -84.74 -4.87 -7.07
N ILE A 6 -83.68 -4.52 -6.32
CA ILE A 6 -83.62 -3.47 -5.28
C ILE A 6 -82.23 -3.61 -4.64
N PHE A 7 -81.24 -2.88 -5.16
CA PHE A 7 -80.18 -2.31 -4.33
C PHE A 7 -79.76 -1.00 -5.00
N SER A 8 -80.28 0.06 -4.40
CA SER A 8 -80.26 1.44 -4.88
C SER A 8 -78.91 2.11 -4.64
N ARG A 9 -78.31 2.59 -5.73
CA ARG A 9 -77.88 3.98 -5.99
C ARG A 9 -77.05 4.80 -4.97
N ASN A 10 -76.65 4.29 -3.81
CA ASN A 10 -75.88 5.09 -2.84
C ASN A 10 -74.36 4.95 -2.88
N ASN A 11 -73.80 4.00 -3.64
CA ASN A 11 -72.34 3.77 -3.67
C ASN A 11 -71.61 4.38 -4.88
N LEU A 12 -72.31 4.99 -5.85
CA LEU A 12 -71.67 5.56 -7.04
C LEU A 12 -71.31 7.05 -6.96
N VAL A 13 -71.73 7.76 -5.91
CA VAL A 13 -71.36 9.18 -5.70
C VAL A 13 -70.17 9.33 -4.73
N ALA A 14 -69.90 8.32 -3.89
CA ALA A 14 -68.71 8.32 -3.02
C ALA A 14 -67.41 7.98 -3.78
N CYS A 15 -67.48 7.23 -4.89
CA CYS A 15 -66.29 6.78 -5.62
C CYS A 15 -65.75 7.82 -6.63
N ARG A 16 -66.44 8.95 -6.84
CA ARG A 16 -65.96 10.06 -7.71
C ARG A 16 -65.31 11.22 -6.96
N LYS A 17 -65.43 11.27 -5.62
CA LYS A 17 -64.74 12.29 -4.81
C LYS A 17 -63.39 11.85 -4.24
N LEU A 18 -63.06 10.56 -4.31
CA LEU A 18 -61.74 10.04 -3.93
C LEU A 18 -60.70 10.10 -5.06
N VAL A 19 -61.13 10.26 -6.32
CA VAL A 19 -60.22 10.38 -7.48
C VAL A 19 -59.81 11.84 -7.76
N ALA A 20 -60.46 12.83 -7.13
CA ALA A 20 -60.17 14.25 -7.34
C ALA A 20 -59.37 14.93 -6.21
N ILE A 21 -58.97 14.19 -5.16
CA ILE A 21 -58.12 14.69 -4.07
C ILE A 21 -56.70 14.08 -4.11
N GLY A 22 -56.45 13.09 -4.96
CA GLY A 22 -55.14 12.46 -5.16
C GLY A 22 -54.34 12.97 -6.37
N ALA A 23 -54.56 14.22 -6.80
CA ALA A 23 -53.88 14.81 -7.97
C ALA A 23 -53.28 16.21 -7.69
N ALA A 24 -53.14 16.59 -6.41
CA ALA A 24 -52.48 17.82 -6.00
C ALA A 24 -51.44 17.49 -4.92
N LEU A 25 -50.18 17.82 -5.20
CA LEU A 25 -48.98 17.59 -4.37
C LEU A 25 -48.45 16.14 -4.31
N LEU A 26 -48.18 15.54 -5.46
CA LEU A 26 -46.91 14.83 -5.63
C LEU A 26 -46.04 15.70 -6.52
N THR A 27 -45.63 16.86 -5.99
CA THR A 27 -44.38 17.46 -6.45
C THR A 27 -43.33 16.41 -6.11
N LEU A 28 -42.94 15.64 -7.13
CA LEU A 28 -41.69 14.92 -7.15
C LEU A 28 -40.61 15.99 -6.95
N HIS A 29 -40.37 16.36 -5.68
CA HIS A 29 -39.11 16.90 -5.28
C HIS A 29 -38.15 15.74 -5.53
N THR A 30 -37.67 15.65 -6.77
CA THR A 30 -36.27 15.33 -6.98
C THR A 30 -35.54 16.37 -6.15
N ILE A 31 -35.40 16.10 -4.85
CA ILE A 31 -34.32 16.67 -4.08
C ILE A 31 -33.13 16.14 -4.86
N ALA A 32 -32.60 16.98 -5.75
CA ALA A 32 -31.30 16.70 -6.33
C ALA A 32 -30.44 16.50 -5.09
N THR A 33 -30.05 15.25 -4.84
CA THR A 33 -29.02 14.98 -3.86
C THR A 33 -27.88 15.92 -4.22
N PRO A 34 -27.33 16.69 -3.26
CA PRO A 34 -26.22 17.57 -3.57
C PRO A 34 -25.21 16.76 -4.39
N VAL A 35 -24.90 17.23 -5.59
CA VAL A 35 -23.89 16.60 -6.42
C VAL A 35 -22.60 16.80 -5.65
N HIS A 36 -22.11 15.75 -4.99
CA HIS A 36 -20.86 15.79 -4.25
C HIS A 36 -19.73 15.93 -5.28
N ALA A 37 -19.29 17.17 -5.52
CA ALA A 37 -18.12 17.41 -6.33
C ALA A 37 -16.91 17.19 -5.43
N ALA A 38 -16.17 16.10 -5.66
CA ALA A 38 -14.87 15.91 -5.05
C ALA A 38 -13.94 17.03 -5.51
N VAL A 39 -13.16 17.58 -4.58
CA VAL A 39 -12.13 18.55 -4.90
C VAL A 39 -10.97 17.80 -5.54
N SER A 40 -10.72 18.05 -6.83
CA SER A 40 -9.59 17.42 -7.54
C SER A 40 -8.35 18.30 -7.44
N TRP A 41 -7.24 17.71 -7.03
CA TRP A 41 -5.91 18.27 -7.24
C TRP A 41 -5.55 18.13 -8.70
N ASP A 42 -5.36 19.26 -9.38
CA ASP A 42 -5.29 19.36 -10.82
C ASP A 42 -3.96 19.93 -11.35
N ALA A 43 -2.89 19.87 -10.56
CA ALA A 43 -1.54 20.08 -11.07
C ALA A 43 -1.38 21.30 -12.02
N ASP A 44 -2.11 22.39 -11.81
CA ASP A 44 -1.98 23.57 -12.67
C ASP A 44 -0.91 24.57 -12.17
N GLY A 45 -0.37 24.38 -10.95
CA GLY A 45 0.67 25.23 -10.36
C GLY A 45 2.05 24.57 -10.28
N ALA A 46 3.13 25.32 -10.47
CA ALA A 46 4.50 24.77 -10.57
C ALA A 46 5.12 24.20 -9.25
N SER A 47 4.34 23.57 -8.37
CA SER A 47 4.83 22.99 -7.12
C SER A 47 4.12 21.68 -6.73
N GLN A 48 4.84 20.83 -6.00
CA GLN A 48 4.31 19.60 -5.39
C GLN A 48 3.53 19.79 -4.08
N TRP A 49 3.53 20.98 -3.48
CA TRP A 49 2.94 21.22 -2.16
C TRP A 49 1.42 21.09 -2.16
N TRP A 50 0.88 20.34 -1.19
CA TRP A 50 -0.55 20.09 -1.03
C TRP A 50 -1.36 21.38 -0.93
N PHE A 51 -0.91 22.35 -0.12
CA PHE A 51 -1.69 23.56 0.14
C PHE A 51 -1.45 24.70 -0.85
N ASN A 52 -0.77 24.45 -1.98
CA ASN A 52 -0.69 25.44 -3.05
C ASN A 52 -2.07 25.62 -3.71
N ASN A 53 -2.70 26.78 -3.51
CA ASN A 53 -4.02 27.11 -4.04
C ASN A 53 -4.14 27.06 -5.56
N VAL A 54 -3.02 27.17 -6.31
CA VAL A 54 -3.01 27.09 -7.78
C VAL A 54 -3.19 25.65 -8.29
N ASN A 55 -2.99 24.65 -7.42
CA ASN A 55 -3.08 23.23 -7.79
C ASN A 55 -4.47 22.62 -7.59
N TRP A 56 -5.47 23.44 -7.29
CA TRP A 56 -6.83 23.00 -6.98
C TRP A 56 -7.79 23.55 -8.03
N SER A 57 -8.62 22.67 -8.60
CA SER A 57 -9.57 23.06 -9.63
C SER A 57 -10.58 24.09 -9.12
N ASP A 58 -10.92 25.07 -9.98
CA ASP A 58 -11.75 26.26 -9.69
C ASP A 58 -12.96 25.96 -8.78
N ASP A 59 -12.87 26.54 -7.56
CA ASP A 59 -13.91 26.85 -6.54
C ASP A 59 -13.77 26.21 -5.15
N MET A 60 -12.88 25.23 -4.90
CA MET A 60 -12.80 24.60 -3.58
C MET A 60 -11.37 24.25 -3.17
N LEU A 61 -10.76 25.10 -2.34
CA LEU A 61 -9.57 24.73 -1.56
C LEU A 61 -9.94 23.58 -0.62
N PRO A 62 -9.09 22.58 -0.36
CA PRO A 62 -9.36 21.67 0.74
C PRO A 62 -9.16 22.41 2.05
N PRO A 63 -10.13 22.35 2.97
CA PRO A 63 -11.57 22.17 2.86
C PRO A 63 -12.27 23.52 2.69
N ASN A 64 -13.24 23.59 1.77
CA ASN A 64 -13.86 24.85 1.40
C ASN A 64 -14.86 25.33 2.48
N ASN A 65 -15.09 26.63 2.51
CA ASN A 65 -15.96 27.30 3.48
C ASN A 65 -17.43 27.36 3.03
N SER A 66 -17.81 26.65 1.97
CA SER A 66 -19.18 26.70 1.44
C SER A 66 -20.09 25.79 2.27
N SER A 67 -21.26 26.30 2.63
CA SER A 67 -22.24 25.51 3.38
C SER A 67 -22.73 24.34 2.54
N GLY A 68 -22.33 23.12 2.90
CA GLY A 68 -22.81 21.88 2.29
C GLY A 68 -21.83 21.17 1.34
N ALA A 69 -20.60 21.66 1.18
CA ALA A 69 -19.58 20.89 0.50
C ALA A 69 -18.89 19.92 1.48
N VAL A 70 -18.91 18.65 1.12
CA VAL A 70 -18.08 17.61 1.73
C VAL A 70 -16.63 17.79 1.29
N THR A 71 -15.69 17.38 2.14
CA THR A 71 -14.26 17.70 1.98
C THR A 71 -13.49 16.61 1.22
N ASP A 72 -14.22 15.81 0.44
CA ASP A 72 -13.69 14.77 -0.43
C ASP A 72 -12.53 15.31 -1.25
N THR A 73 -11.34 14.75 -1.02
CA THR A 73 -10.13 15.11 -1.74
C THR A 73 -9.81 14.04 -2.77
N GLN A 74 -9.49 14.46 -3.99
CA GLN A 74 -9.10 13.56 -5.07
C GLN A 74 -7.74 13.96 -5.65
N ILE A 75 -6.79 13.03 -5.70
CA ILE A 75 -5.47 13.24 -6.31
C ILE A 75 -5.37 12.43 -7.60
N ASN A 76 -5.32 13.14 -8.73
CA ASN A 76 -5.42 12.52 -10.05
C ASN A 76 -4.30 12.89 -11.04
N MET A 77 -3.40 13.81 -10.69
CA MET A 77 -2.31 14.26 -11.57
C MET A 77 -0.91 14.31 -10.93
N GLY A 78 -0.73 13.65 -9.78
CA GLY A 78 0.39 13.79 -8.84
C GLY A 78 1.78 13.31 -9.27
N THR A 79 2.15 13.33 -10.56
CA THR A 79 3.54 13.09 -11.03
C THR A 79 3.92 14.00 -12.21
N GLY A 80 3.41 15.24 -12.22
CA GLY A 80 3.68 16.22 -13.29
C GLY A 80 5.15 16.63 -13.43
N ALA A 81 5.46 17.56 -14.33
CA ALA A 81 6.83 17.96 -14.70
C ALA A 81 7.70 18.59 -13.57
N TRP A 82 7.20 18.62 -12.34
CA TRP A 82 7.87 19.17 -11.15
C TRP A 82 8.45 18.08 -10.25
N ASP A 83 8.32 16.82 -10.66
CA ASP A 83 8.59 15.66 -9.84
C ASP A 83 10.08 15.57 -9.44
N GLN A 84 10.35 15.72 -8.14
CA GLN A 84 11.59 15.27 -7.50
C GLN A 84 11.51 13.78 -7.10
N GLY A 85 10.52 13.04 -7.62
CA GLY A 85 10.18 11.67 -7.25
C GLY A 85 9.20 11.56 -6.08
N GLU A 86 8.62 12.67 -5.61
CA GLU A 86 7.80 12.72 -4.39
C GLU A 86 6.29 12.92 -4.64
N GLY A 87 5.87 13.20 -5.87
CA GLY A 87 4.47 13.44 -6.21
C GLY A 87 3.85 14.61 -5.46
N VAL A 88 2.61 14.50 -4.96
CA VAL A 88 1.99 15.51 -4.08
C VAL A 88 2.57 15.36 -2.68
N VAL A 89 3.02 16.46 -2.06
CA VAL A 89 3.65 16.42 -0.73
C VAL A 89 2.77 17.10 0.31
N TYR A 90 2.37 16.34 1.32
CA TYR A 90 1.81 16.83 2.57
C TYR A 90 2.91 16.87 3.63
N ASP A 91 3.41 18.07 3.91
CA ASP A 91 4.40 18.34 4.95
C ASP A 91 4.07 19.66 5.64
N PRO A 92 3.19 19.65 6.67
CA PRO A 92 2.82 20.82 7.43
C PRO A 92 3.98 21.69 7.94
N THR A 93 5.14 21.07 8.17
CA THR A 93 6.32 21.74 8.71
C THR A 93 7.05 22.54 7.65
N ASN A 94 7.14 22.02 6.43
CA ASN A 94 7.95 22.60 5.35
C ASN A 94 7.12 23.19 4.19
N ASP A 95 5.81 22.94 4.15
CA ASP A 95 4.92 23.49 3.13
C ASP A 95 4.76 25.01 3.34
N PRO A 96 5.23 25.85 2.37
CA PRO A 96 5.22 27.30 2.50
C PRO A 96 3.80 27.91 2.50
N PHE A 97 2.79 27.13 2.11
CA PHE A 97 1.39 27.54 2.05
C PHE A 97 0.60 27.09 3.29
N PHE A 98 1.16 26.23 4.15
CA PHE A 98 0.44 25.64 5.29
C PHE A 98 -0.04 26.67 6.31
N ALA A 99 0.78 27.67 6.66
CA ALA A 99 0.39 28.71 7.60
C ALA A 99 -0.80 29.54 7.10
N ALA A 100 -0.90 29.76 5.78
CA ALA A 100 -2.04 30.43 5.17
C ALA A 100 -3.29 29.53 5.24
N ALA A 101 -3.14 28.24 4.97
CA ALA A 101 -4.22 27.25 5.12
C ALA A 101 -4.75 27.22 6.56
N GLN A 102 -3.88 27.20 7.58
CA GLN A 102 -4.28 27.24 8.99
C GLN A 102 -5.12 28.47 9.36
N GLY A 103 -4.90 29.60 8.69
CA GLY A 103 -5.65 30.84 8.92
C GLY A 103 -7.04 30.86 8.29
N MET A 104 -7.42 29.84 7.53
CA MET A 104 -8.72 29.75 6.86
C MET A 104 -9.84 29.33 7.82
N SER A 105 -11.08 29.63 7.43
CA SER A 105 -12.28 29.15 8.14
C SER A 105 -12.72 27.81 7.57
N PHE A 106 -12.78 26.79 8.42
CA PHE A 106 -13.18 25.44 8.07
C PHE A 106 -14.62 25.16 8.53
N PRO A 107 -15.34 24.21 7.89
CA PRO A 107 -16.57 23.68 8.47
C PRO A 107 -16.34 23.17 9.89
N ALA A 108 -17.38 23.21 10.73
CA ALA A 108 -17.26 22.79 12.12
C ALA A 108 -16.80 21.33 12.21
N GLY A 109 -15.70 21.09 12.91
CA GLY A 109 -15.09 19.76 13.05
C GLY A 109 -14.05 19.40 12.00
N TYR A 110 -13.65 20.33 11.13
CA TYR A 110 -12.61 20.12 10.11
C TYR A 110 -11.42 21.08 10.29
N GLY A 111 -10.31 20.77 9.62
CA GLY A 111 -9.10 21.58 9.63
C GLY A 111 -8.11 21.14 8.55
N PRO A 112 -6.93 21.78 8.45
CA PRO A 112 -5.94 21.44 7.43
C PRO A 112 -5.30 20.06 7.67
N GLN A 113 -5.56 19.41 8.80
CA GLN A 113 -5.07 18.07 9.15
C GLN A 113 -6.20 17.08 9.44
N LEU A 114 -7.45 17.46 9.14
CA LEU A 114 -8.65 16.64 9.36
C LEU A 114 -9.55 16.71 8.12
N LEU A 115 -9.50 15.65 7.32
CA LEU A 115 -10.20 15.50 6.05
C LEU A 115 -11.37 14.52 6.18
N ASP A 116 -12.35 14.59 5.27
CA ASP A 116 -13.48 13.66 5.23
C ASP A 116 -13.04 12.36 4.54
N ASN A 117 -13.01 12.37 3.20
CA ASN A 117 -12.56 11.25 2.36
C ASN A 117 -11.32 11.60 1.53
N LEU A 118 -10.51 10.60 1.19
CA LEU A 118 -9.42 10.73 0.22
C LEU A 118 -9.47 9.66 -0.87
N TYR A 119 -9.39 10.10 -2.12
CA TYR A 119 -9.31 9.26 -3.31
C TYR A 119 -8.01 9.53 -4.06
N ILE A 120 -7.26 8.48 -4.40
CA ILE A 120 -6.07 8.58 -5.25
C ILE A 120 -6.27 7.74 -6.51
N SER A 121 -6.02 8.36 -7.67
CA SER A 121 -6.13 7.73 -8.99
C SER A 121 -7.55 7.25 -9.35
N ARG A 122 -8.58 8.06 -9.12
CA ARG A 122 -9.97 7.74 -9.49
C ARG A 122 -10.31 8.25 -10.89
N SER A 123 -10.85 7.40 -11.76
CA SER A 123 -11.30 7.79 -13.11
C SER A 123 -10.22 8.52 -13.94
N THR A 124 -8.98 8.07 -13.82
CA THR A 124 -7.81 8.58 -14.55
C THR A 124 -6.94 7.40 -14.97
N THR A 125 -6.12 7.53 -16.01
CA THR A 125 -5.12 6.50 -16.38
C THR A 125 -3.72 6.85 -15.90
N LEU A 126 -3.60 7.91 -15.09
CA LEU A 126 -2.33 8.41 -14.58
C LEU A 126 -1.89 7.63 -13.34
N SER A 127 -0.58 7.59 -13.14
CA SER A 127 0.01 7.20 -11.85
C SER A 127 0.01 8.41 -10.93
N ASN A 128 -0.43 8.24 -9.69
CA ASN A 128 -0.47 9.32 -8.69
C ASN A 128 0.25 8.90 -7.44
N LEU A 129 1.04 9.82 -6.89
CA LEU A 129 1.78 9.63 -5.66
C LEU A 129 1.43 10.74 -4.67
N LEU A 130 1.16 10.36 -3.44
CA LEU A 130 1.09 11.24 -2.28
C LEU A 130 2.21 10.86 -1.30
N THR A 131 3.04 11.83 -0.93
CA THR A 131 4.04 11.69 0.13
C THR A 131 3.60 12.45 1.38
N ILE A 132 3.62 11.77 2.53
CA ILE A 132 3.14 12.28 3.83
C ILE A 132 4.33 12.36 4.79
N LYS A 133 4.57 13.56 5.33
CA LYS A 133 5.68 13.88 6.24
C LYS A 133 5.21 14.49 7.56
N GLY A 134 3.92 14.42 7.87
CA GLY A 134 3.35 14.98 9.11
C GLY A 134 1.96 14.44 9.41
N ASP A 135 1.36 14.94 10.49
CA ASP A 135 0.12 14.40 11.03
C ASP A 135 -1.08 14.75 10.16
N ILE A 136 -1.87 13.74 9.79
CA ILE A 136 -3.09 13.84 9.00
C ILE A 136 -4.13 12.82 9.50
N ASN A 137 -5.36 13.28 9.65
CA ASN A 137 -6.48 12.49 10.13
C ASN A 137 -7.62 12.53 9.12
N PHE A 138 -8.36 11.45 9.04
CA PHE A 138 -9.52 11.28 8.17
C PHE A 138 -10.72 10.89 9.02
N ILE A 139 -11.89 11.40 8.67
CA ILE A 139 -13.14 11.07 9.36
C ILE A 139 -13.76 9.80 8.76
N ASP A 140 -13.70 9.70 7.44
CA ASP A 140 -14.32 8.66 6.62
C ASP A 140 -13.22 7.96 5.77
N GLY A 141 -13.62 7.12 4.82
CA GLY A 141 -12.76 6.19 4.14
C GLY A 141 -11.70 6.81 3.21
N ILE A 142 -10.64 6.04 2.99
CA ILE A 142 -9.60 6.34 2.01
C ILE A 142 -9.59 5.25 0.96
N VAL A 143 -9.45 5.63 -0.31
CA VAL A 143 -9.28 4.68 -1.41
C VAL A 143 -8.07 5.07 -2.26
N VAL A 144 -7.08 4.18 -2.32
CA VAL A 144 -5.86 4.38 -3.12
C VAL A 144 -5.87 3.41 -4.29
N GLY A 145 -5.71 3.95 -5.50
CA GLY A 145 -5.66 3.11 -6.71
C GLY A 145 -7.04 2.67 -7.16
N ARG A 146 -7.96 3.60 -7.37
CA ARG A 146 -9.34 3.29 -7.81
C ARG A 146 -9.41 3.02 -9.32
N SER A 147 -10.55 2.52 -9.81
CA SER A 147 -10.75 2.21 -11.23
C SER A 147 -10.50 3.40 -12.16
N SER A 148 -9.90 3.14 -13.33
CA SER A 148 -9.44 4.17 -14.28
C SER A 148 -10.53 4.90 -15.04
N GLY A 149 -11.76 4.40 -15.02
CA GLY A 149 -12.83 4.83 -15.93
C GLY A 149 -12.71 4.25 -17.34
N VAL A 150 -11.64 3.52 -17.66
CA VAL A 150 -11.39 2.90 -18.97
C VAL A 150 -11.22 1.40 -18.82
N ASP A 151 -12.08 0.63 -19.49
CA ASP A 151 -12.09 -0.82 -19.36
C ASP A 151 -10.73 -1.46 -19.72
N GLY A 152 -10.28 -2.41 -18.91
CA GLY A 152 -8.99 -3.08 -19.04
C GLY A 152 -7.74 -2.21 -18.81
N VAL A 153 -7.89 -0.91 -18.51
CA VAL A 153 -6.77 0.00 -18.25
C VAL A 153 -6.57 0.16 -16.76
N ALA A 154 -5.35 -0.07 -16.30
CA ALA A 154 -4.95 0.08 -14.90
C ALA A 154 -4.68 1.55 -14.54
N THR A 155 -4.97 1.90 -13.29
CA THR A 155 -4.42 3.06 -12.60
C THR A 155 -3.37 2.61 -11.61
N ASN A 156 -2.50 3.53 -11.21
CA ASN A 156 -1.62 3.31 -10.07
C ASN A 156 -1.79 4.46 -9.09
N GLY A 157 -2.30 4.20 -7.89
CA GLY A 157 -2.27 5.14 -6.77
C GLY A 157 -1.22 4.68 -5.77
N ARG A 158 -0.45 5.61 -5.22
CA ARG A 158 0.54 5.33 -4.19
C ARG A 158 0.50 6.38 -3.08
N ILE A 159 0.59 5.92 -1.84
CA ILE A 159 0.93 6.77 -0.69
C ILE A 159 2.28 6.31 -0.14
N ASN A 160 3.18 7.26 0.11
CA ASN A 160 4.39 7.06 0.90
C ASN A 160 4.21 7.82 2.23
N GLN A 161 4.12 7.10 3.34
CA GLN A 161 4.17 7.71 4.68
C GLN A 161 5.61 7.68 5.19
N LEU A 162 6.25 8.84 5.28
CA LEU A 162 7.63 8.95 5.76
C LEU A 162 7.73 9.26 7.25
N SER A 163 6.72 9.95 7.80
CA SER A 163 6.63 10.33 9.21
C SER A 163 5.23 10.83 9.58
N GLY A 164 5.03 11.11 10.87
CA GLY A 164 3.79 11.67 11.40
C GLY A 164 2.71 10.61 11.64
N VAL A 165 1.56 11.05 12.12
CA VAL A 165 0.38 10.21 12.34
C VAL A 165 -0.50 10.22 11.09
N PHE A 166 -0.85 9.05 10.58
CA PHE A 166 -1.89 8.85 9.58
C PHE A 166 -3.01 8.05 10.23
N SER A 167 -4.18 8.68 10.42
CA SER A 167 -5.27 8.06 11.18
C SER A 167 -6.61 8.11 10.45
N ILE A 168 -7.32 6.97 10.44
CA ILE A 168 -8.70 6.80 9.99
C ILE A 168 -9.45 6.03 11.09
N PRO A 169 -9.81 6.66 12.21
CA PRO A 169 -10.17 5.93 13.43
C PRO A 169 -11.47 5.13 13.34
N ASN A 170 -12.43 5.54 12.49
CA ASN A 170 -13.77 4.97 12.47
C ASN A 170 -14.17 4.33 11.12
N ASP A 171 -13.26 4.25 10.16
CA ASP A 171 -13.62 3.86 8.78
C ASP A 171 -12.61 2.90 8.13
N GLU A 172 -12.88 2.60 6.86
CA GLU A 172 -12.16 1.67 6.00
C GLU A 172 -11.01 2.37 5.25
N PHE A 173 -9.87 1.69 5.17
CA PHE A 173 -8.82 2.03 4.22
C PHE A 173 -8.77 0.99 3.10
N ASP A 174 -9.17 1.41 1.90
CA ASP A 174 -9.11 0.61 0.70
C ASP A 174 -7.83 0.83 -0.12
N LEU A 175 -7.17 -0.28 -0.45
CA LEU A 175 -6.19 -0.35 -1.53
C LEU A 175 -6.78 -1.12 -2.72
N ALA A 176 -6.57 -0.59 -3.92
CA ALA A 176 -7.08 -1.14 -5.18
C ALA A 176 -8.62 -1.18 -5.29
N GLY A 177 -9.32 -0.39 -4.47
CA GLY A 177 -10.78 -0.46 -4.34
C GLY A 177 -11.53 -0.20 -5.65
N PRO A 178 -12.60 -0.98 -5.93
CA PRO A 178 -13.39 -0.81 -7.15
C PRO A 178 -14.25 0.47 -7.10
N ASP A 179 -14.28 1.22 -8.20
CA ASP A 179 -15.34 2.19 -8.46
C ASP A 179 -16.47 1.49 -9.21
N THR A 180 -17.54 1.15 -8.51
CA THR A 180 -18.69 0.46 -9.11
C THR A 180 -19.39 1.27 -10.21
N SER A 181 -19.13 2.58 -10.24
CA SER A 181 -19.67 3.50 -11.24
C SER A 181 -18.79 3.64 -12.49
N ASN A 182 -17.54 3.17 -12.46
CA ASN A 182 -16.55 3.38 -13.51
C ASN A 182 -15.79 2.09 -13.85
N ALA A 183 -15.66 1.75 -15.14
CA ALA A 183 -14.89 0.58 -15.56
C ALA A 183 -13.37 0.76 -15.31
N GLY A 184 -12.59 -0.32 -15.41
CA GLY A 184 -11.13 -0.28 -15.37
C GLY A 184 -10.51 -1.09 -14.24
N ILE A 185 -9.18 -1.03 -14.14
CA ILE A 185 -8.36 -1.75 -13.17
C ILE A 185 -7.76 -0.72 -12.21
N GLY A 186 -7.76 -1.01 -10.91
CA GLY A 186 -7.21 -0.12 -9.89
C GLY A 186 -6.04 -0.77 -9.17
N ASN A 187 -4.85 -0.17 -9.20
CA ASN A 187 -3.71 -0.64 -8.40
C ASN A 187 -3.41 0.37 -7.30
N GLY A 188 -3.39 -0.10 -6.05
CA GLY A 188 -3.15 0.74 -4.88
C GLY A 188 -1.92 0.28 -4.12
N THR A 189 -1.00 1.20 -3.84
CA THR A 189 0.16 0.95 -2.99
C THR A 189 0.13 1.86 -1.76
N TYR A 190 0.30 1.28 -0.58
CA TYR A 190 0.70 2.02 0.61
C TYR A 190 2.11 1.61 1.02
N ASP A 191 3.00 2.58 1.14
CA ASP A 191 4.40 2.40 1.54
C ASP A 191 4.63 3.11 2.87
N TYR A 192 4.59 2.33 3.95
CA TYR A 192 4.85 2.80 5.29
C TYR A 192 6.36 2.80 5.56
N ARG A 193 6.94 3.99 5.80
CA ARG A 193 8.37 4.20 6.10
C ARG A 193 8.64 4.80 7.48
N GLY A 194 7.59 5.17 8.22
CA GLY A 194 7.72 5.63 9.60
C GLY A 194 6.54 6.45 10.09
N GLY A 195 6.54 6.74 11.39
CA GLY A 195 5.43 7.41 12.07
C GLY A 195 4.41 6.41 12.60
N THR A 196 3.14 6.81 12.66
CA THR A 196 2.06 5.96 13.16
C THR A 196 0.99 5.84 12.09
N LEU A 197 0.55 4.61 11.82
CA LEU A 197 -0.63 4.33 11.01
C LEU A 197 -1.67 3.65 11.89
N ASP A 198 -2.86 4.25 11.95
CA ASP A 198 -3.99 3.73 12.73
C ASP A 198 -5.28 3.72 11.89
N ILE A 199 -5.85 2.54 11.66
CA ILE A 199 -7.01 2.31 10.80
C ILE A 199 -8.10 1.59 11.60
N GLY A 200 -9.28 2.19 11.71
CA GLY A 200 -10.40 1.61 12.45
C GLY A 200 -10.17 1.46 13.96
N ALA A 201 -9.24 2.22 14.55
CA ALA A 201 -8.84 2.15 15.97
C ALA A 201 -9.98 1.97 17.00
N THR A 202 -11.14 2.60 16.73
CA THR A 202 -12.30 2.61 17.63
C THR A 202 -13.41 1.63 17.23
N GLY A 203 -13.09 0.70 16.33
CA GLY A 203 -14.02 -0.19 15.63
C GLY A 203 -14.30 0.33 14.23
N GLY A 204 -14.33 -0.59 13.25
CA GLY A 204 -14.51 -0.26 11.83
C GLY A 204 -14.21 -1.47 10.95
N ALA A 205 -14.14 -1.29 9.62
CA ALA A 205 -13.78 -2.35 8.68
C ALA A 205 -12.25 -2.55 8.54
N GLY A 206 -11.45 -1.58 9.01
CA GLY A 206 -9.98 -1.66 8.98
C GLY A 206 -9.38 -1.49 7.59
N LEU A 207 -8.28 -2.18 7.34
CA LEU A 207 -7.56 -2.18 6.07
C LEU A 207 -8.16 -3.24 5.17
N ARG A 208 -8.66 -2.82 4.03
CA ARG A 208 -9.13 -3.71 2.98
C ARG A 208 -8.25 -3.57 1.74
N MET A 209 -7.59 -4.66 1.39
CA MET A 209 -6.89 -4.82 0.13
C MET A 209 -7.86 -5.47 -0.84
N SER A 210 -8.76 -4.63 -1.39
CA SER A 210 -9.88 -5.08 -2.20
C SER A 210 -9.58 -5.02 -3.68
N HIS A 211 -9.91 -6.08 -4.39
CA HIS A 211 -10.02 -6.05 -5.84
C HIS A 211 -11.33 -6.74 -6.21
N GLY A 212 -12.19 -6.01 -6.90
CA GLY A 212 -13.48 -6.50 -7.35
C GLY A 212 -14.64 -6.17 -6.40
N SER A 213 -15.83 -6.04 -7.00
CA SER A 213 -17.08 -5.67 -6.34
C SER A 213 -18.16 -6.64 -6.82
N ASN A 214 -19.15 -6.89 -5.96
CA ASN A 214 -20.40 -7.55 -6.36
C ASN A 214 -21.35 -6.61 -7.12
N SER A 215 -20.99 -5.34 -7.25
CA SER A 215 -21.82 -4.34 -7.89
C SER A 215 -21.83 -4.51 -9.40
N THR A 216 -22.95 -4.16 -9.99
CA THR A 216 -23.15 -4.12 -11.43
C THR A 216 -23.09 -2.67 -11.91
N ASN A 217 -22.48 -2.42 -13.06
CA ASN A 217 -22.55 -1.15 -13.75
C ASN A 217 -24.02 -0.74 -13.90
N GLY A 218 -24.40 0.43 -13.39
CA GLY A 218 -25.79 0.91 -13.52
C GLY A 218 -26.26 1.09 -14.98
N VAL A 219 -25.35 1.12 -15.94
CA VAL A 219 -25.60 1.29 -17.38
C VAL A 219 -25.54 -0.05 -18.14
N THR A 220 -24.47 -0.83 -17.98
CA THR A 220 -24.29 -2.09 -18.73
C THR A 220 -24.85 -3.31 -18.01
N LEU A 221 -25.17 -3.19 -16.71
CA LEU A 221 -25.54 -4.30 -15.81
C LEU A 221 -24.47 -5.40 -15.70
N GLU A 222 -23.29 -5.20 -16.28
CA GLU A 222 -22.13 -6.08 -16.10
C GLU A 222 -21.55 -5.89 -14.70
N ALA A 223 -20.97 -6.94 -14.12
CA ALA A 223 -20.20 -6.81 -12.89
C ALA A 223 -19.10 -5.74 -13.08
N THR A 224 -19.13 -4.68 -12.27
CA THR A 224 -18.10 -3.65 -12.17
C THR A 224 -17.24 -3.91 -10.96
N GLY A 225 -16.56 -5.05 -10.99
CA GLY A 225 -15.45 -5.30 -10.08
C GLY A 225 -14.15 -4.93 -10.76
N ALA A 226 -13.56 -3.78 -10.41
CA ALA A 226 -12.20 -3.52 -10.82
C ALA A 226 -11.25 -4.45 -10.09
N SER A 227 -10.63 -5.35 -10.83
CA SER A 227 -9.44 -6.06 -10.38
C SER A 227 -8.23 -5.14 -10.43
N GLY A 228 -7.16 -5.55 -9.75
CA GLY A 228 -5.85 -4.93 -9.80
C GLY A 228 -4.94 -5.52 -8.74
N ILE A 229 -3.91 -4.76 -8.37
CA ILE A 229 -2.93 -5.16 -7.36
C ILE A 229 -3.01 -4.18 -6.20
N ALA A 230 -3.34 -4.69 -5.02
CA ALA A 230 -3.14 -3.97 -3.77
C ALA A 230 -1.77 -4.37 -3.20
N ARG A 231 -0.93 -3.40 -2.86
CA ARG A 231 0.36 -3.65 -2.20
C ARG A 231 0.48 -2.81 -0.93
N PHE A 232 0.80 -3.45 0.17
CA PHE A 232 1.09 -2.77 1.43
C PHE A 232 2.53 -3.10 1.82
N ILE A 233 3.39 -2.08 1.84
CA ILE A 233 4.82 -2.20 2.14
C ILE A 233 5.07 -1.68 3.55
N VAL A 234 5.74 -2.49 4.37
CA VAL A 234 6.06 -2.17 5.76
C VAL A 234 7.56 -2.14 5.95
N HIS A 235 8.10 -0.95 6.18
CA HIS A 235 9.46 -0.77 6.66
C HIS A 235 9.55 -0.80 8.19
N ASN A 236 10.75 -1.08 8.70
CA ASN A 236 11.07 -1.10 10.12
C ASN A 236 12.10 -0.01 10.46
N PRO A 237 11.73 1.28 10.34
CA PRO A 237 12.67 2.36 10.60
C PRO A 237 13.04 2.40 12.08
N ASN A 238 14.21 2.99 12.39
CA ASN A 238 14.64 3.26 13.77
C ASN A 238 13.73 4.28 14.50
N SER A 239 12.87 4.99 13.77
CA SER A 239 11.85 5.84 14.39
C SER A 239 10.77 4.97 15.05
N GLY A 240 10.28 5.45 16.19
CA GLY A 240 9.14 4.86 16.88
C GLY A 240 7.85 4.92 16.04
N GLY A 241 6.79 4.36 16.60
CA GLY A 241 5.45 4.27 15.98
C GLY A 241 4.97 2.84 15.74
N TYR A 242 3.96 2.68 14.90
CA TYR A 242 3.33 1.39 14.63
C TYR A 242 2.45 1.42 13.37
N VAL A 243 2.11 0.23 12.90
CA VAL A 243 1.07 -0.01 11.91
C VAL A 243 -0.04 -0.83 12.57
N ARG A 244 -1.23 -0.25 12.70
CA ARG A 244 -2.37 -0.87 13.37
C ARG A 244 -3.62 -0.73 12.52
N SER A 245 -4.39 -1.81 12.46
CA SER A 245 -5.68 -1.83 11.77
C SER A 245 -6.60 -2.79 12.47
N PHE A 246 -7.83 -2.36 12.77
CA PHE A 246 -8.81 -3.16 13.50
C PHE A 246 -9.02 -4.55 12.89
N ASP A 247 -9.40 -4.57 11.61
CA ASP A 247 -9.39 -5.75 10.75
C ASP A 247 -8.37 -5.54 9.63
N VAL A 248 -7.81 -6.63 9.12
CA VAL A 248 -6.99 -6.62 7.90
C VAL A 248 -7.55 -7.67 6.97
N ALA A 249 -8.04 -7.27 5.81
CA ALA A 249 -8.69 -8.17 4.87
C ALA A 249 -8.09 -8.06 3.48
N VAL A 250 -7.51 -9.16 2.99
CA VAL A 250 -7.24 -9.34 1.57
C VAL A 250 -8.45 -10.02 0.95
N ALA A 251 -9.34 -9.20 0.41
CA ALA A 251 -10.60 -9.64 -0.14
C ALA A 251 -10.60 -9.44 -1.65
N SER A 252 -10.70 -10.52 -2.42
CA SER A 252 -11.03 -10.44 -3.85
C SER A 252 -12.45 -10.95 -4.08
N TYR A 253 -13.29 -10.09 -4.65
CA TYR A 253 -14.66 -10.46 -5.00
C TYR A 253 -14.78 -10.49 -6.52
N ALA A 254 -14.84 -11.67 -7.11
CA ALA A 254 -15.37 -11.76 -8.47
C ALA A 254 -16.87 -11.45 -8.37
N GLY A 255 -17.27 -10.29 -8.88
CA GLY A 255 -18.68 -9.97 -9.03
C GLY A 255 -19.33 -11.10 -9.81
N VAL A 256 -20.38 -11.71 -9.24
CA VAL A 256 -21.18 -12.83 -9.79
C VAL A 256 -20.59 -13.46 -11.05
N ALA A 257 -19.75 -14.47 -10.85
CA ALA A 257 -19.18 -15.25 -11.93
C ALA A 257 -20.21 -15.78 -12.95
N VAL A 258 -19.86 -15.58 -14.22
CA VAL A 258 -19.95 -16.58 -15.31
C VAL A 258 -21.34 -16.89 -15.87
N ALA A 259 -22.45 -16.53 -15.24
CA ALA A 259 -23.75 -17.06 -15.66
C ALA A 259 -24.36 -16.42 -16.93
N THR A 260 -23.94 -15.21 -17.34
CA THR A 260 -24.62 -14.49 -18.45
C THR A 260 -23.77 -14.14 -19.66
N ASP A 261 -22.44 -14.07 -19.58
CA ASP A 261 -21.57 -13.69 -20.72
C ASP A 261 -20.72 -14.84 -21.29
N GLY A 262 -20.62 -15.97 -20.59
CA GLY A 262 -19.99 -17.19 -21.10
C GLY A 262 -18.46 -17.14 -21.22
N GLY A 263 -17.76 -16.22 -20.53
CA GLY A 263 -16.29 -16.18 -20.54
C GLY A 263 -15.70 -15.36 -19.39
N THR A 264 -14.44 -15.64 -19.03
CA THR A 264 -13.66 -14.80 -18.10
C THR A 264 -13.43 -13.43 -18.74
N THR A 265 -13.89 -12.36 -18.13
CA THR A 265 -13.65 -11.02 -18.65
C THR A 265 -12.23 -10.54 -18.31
N VAL A 266 -11.76 -9.49 -19.01
CA VAL A 266 -10.51 -8.79 -18.66
C VAL A 266 -10.60 -8.11 -17.28
N ARG A 267 -11.76 -8.16 -16.60
CA ARG A 267 -11.97 -7.60 -15.26
C ARG A 267 -11.91 -8.65 -14.16
N ASP A 268 -12.02 -9.94 -14.46
CA ASP A 268 -12.09 -10.97 -13.43
C ASP A 268 -10.74 -11.17 -12.74
N PRO A 269 -10.70 -11.35 -11.41
CA PRO A 269 -9.48 -11.64 -10.68
C PRO A 269 -8.95 -13.02 -11.09
N ASP A 270 -7.70 -13.07 -11.55
CA ASP A 270 -7.02 -14.29 -11.97
C ASP A 270 -6.07 -14.83 -10.89
N GLY A 271 -5.88 -14.09 -9.80
CA GLY A 271 -4.97 -14.43 -8.71
C GLY A 271 -3.48 -14.33 -9.09
N VAL A 272 -3.15 -13.91 -10.32
CA VAL A 272 -1.78 -13.84 -10.83
C VAL A 272 -1.37 -12.39 -11.10
N ASN A 273 -2.11 -11.70 -11.96
CA ASN A 273 -1.87 -10.31 -12.35
C ASN A 273 -2.99 -9.37 -11.86
N ARG A 274 -4.11 -9.95 -11.41
CA ARG A 274 -5.35 -9.26 -11.04
C ARG A 274 -5.98 -9.96 -9.85
N GLY A 275 -6.47 -9.20 -8.88
CA GLY A 275 -7.04 -9.78 -7.67
C GLY A 275 -6.00 -10.17 -6.63
N VAL A 276 -4.88 -9.44 -6.59
CA VAL A 276 -3.68 -9.80 -5.82
C VAL A 276 -3.43 -8.77 -4.73
N GLY A 277 -3.53 -9.20 -3.47
CA GLY A 277 -3.09 -8.42 -2.32
C GLY A 277 -1.70 -8.87 -1.87
N ILE A 278 -0.74 -7.95 -1.82
CA ILE A 278 0.66 -8.22 -1.49
C ILE A 278 1.01 -7.49 -0.20
N PHE A 279 1.36 -8.23 0.84
CA PHE A 279 2.07 -7.67 1.98
C PHE A 279 3.56 -7.86 1.78
N GLU A 280 4.27 -6.74 1.77
CA GLU A 280 5.72 -6.68 1.60
C GLU A 280 6.34 -6.18 2.90
N PHE A 281 7.09 -7.04 3.59
CA PHE A 281 7.79 -6.69 4.81
C PHE A 281 9.27 -6.48 4.51
N HIS A 282 9.80 -5.32 4.90
CA HIS A 282 11.23 -5.03 4.82
C HIS A 282 11.87 -5.37 6.16
N TYR A 283 12.82 -6.30 6.12
CA TYR A 283 13.73 -6.58 7.22
C TYR A 283 14.85 -5.54 7.18
N GLU A 284 14.85 -4.67 8.18
CA GLU A 284 15.82 -3.60 8.35
C GLU A 284 15.94 -3.28 9.84
N ASN A 285 17.12 -2.81 10.29
CA ASN A 285 17.38 -2.51 11.70
C ASN A 285 17.13 -3.73 12.63
N GLY A 286 17.46 -4.93 12.15
CA GLY A 286 17.49 -6.18 12.88
C GLY A 286 16.16 -6.93 12.99
N GLN A 287 15.08 -6.41 12.40
CA GLN A 287 13.74 -6.98 12.51
C GLN A 287 12.82 -6.49 11.37
N THR A 288 11.58 -6.97 11.33
CA THR A 288 10.44 -6.31 10.67
C THR A 288 9.61 -5.55 11.69
N ARG A 289 8.65 -4.74 11.23
CA ARG A 289 7.61 -4.14 12.07
C ARG A 289 6.33 -4.96 11.95
N PRO A 290 5.92 -5.70 13.00
CA PRO A 290 4.68 -6.47 12.93
C PRO A 290 3.46 -5.55 12.81
N PHE A 291 2.51 -5.97 11.99
CA PHE A 291 1.21 -5.34 11.86
C PHE A 291 0.34 -5.73 13.07
N GLN A 292 -0.17 -4.74 13.80
CA GLN A 292 -1.05 -4.97 14.96
C GLN A 292 -2.51 -5.05 14.51
N VAL A 293 -3.14 -6.20 14.71
CA VAL A 293 -4.51 -6.50 14.26
C VAL A 293 -5.37 -6.90 15.45
N PRO A 294 -6.07 -5.94 16.09
CA PRO A 294 -6.90 -6.21 17.27
C PRO A 294 -7.99 -7.27 17.07
N HIS A 295 -8.48 -7.45 15.84
CA HIS A 295 -9.56 -8.37 15.52
C HIS A 295 -9.11 -9.39 14.46
N ASN A 296 -9.61 -9.37 13.22
CA ASN A 296 -9.36 -10.45 12.27
C ASN A 296 -8.32 -10.09 11.21
N LEU A 297 -7.48 -11.09 10.90
CA LEU A 297 -6.68 -11.14 9.68
C LEU A 297 -7.36 -12.09 8.70
N SER A 298 -7.93 -11.57 7.62
CA SER A 298 -8.48 -12.37 6.53
C SER A 298 -7.50 -12.45 5.36
N ILE A 299 -6.94 -13.64 5.15
CA ILE A 299 -6.04 -13.96 4.04
C ILE A 299 -6.62 -15.13 3.26
N ASN A 300 -6.66 -14.98 1.94
CA ASN A 300 -7.41 -15.86 1.07
C ASN A 300 -6.58 -16.19 -0.18
N ASN A 301 -6.37 -17.48 -0.41
CA ASN A 301 -5.78 -17.99 -1.63
C ASN A 301 -6.70 -19.01 -2.28
N GLY A 302 -6.70 -19.05 -3.61
CA GLY A 302 -7.40 -20.07 -4.39
C GLY A 302 -8.75 -19.62 -4.95
N PHE A 303 -9.42 -20.56 -5.61
CA PHE A 303 -10.68 -20.31 -6.30
C PHE A 303 -11.85 -20.32 -5.31
N ASP A 304 -12.59 -19.21 -5.24
CA ASP A 304 -13.85 -19.16 -4.53
C ASP A 304 -14.99 -19.53 -5.48
N ALA A 305 -15.58 -20.71 -5.32
CA ALA A 305 -16.67 -21.18 -6.16
C ALA A 305 -17.95 -20.34 -6.06
N ALA A 306 -18.17 -19.61 -4.96
CA ALA A 306 -19.35 -18.76 -4.78
C ALA A 306 -19.25 -17.46 -5.58
N THR A 307 -18.03 -16.93 -5.73
CA THR A 307 -17.77 -15.69 -6.48
C THR A 307 -17.20 -15.95 -7.87
N GLY A 308 -16.61 -17.11 -8.10
CA GLY A 308 -15.88 -17.57 -9.27
C GLY A 308 -14.59 -16.80 -9.58
N GLY A 309 -14.00 -16.17 -8.55
CA GLY A 309 -12.72 -15.48 -8.63
C GLY A 309 -11.58 -16.30 -8.04
N THR A 310 -10.37 -16.12 -8.57
CA THR A 310 -9.15 -16.63 -7.93
C THR A 310 -8.57 -15.54 -7.04
N ARG A 311 -8.45 -15.86 -5.74
CA ARG A 311 -7.90 -14.97 -4.72
C ARG A 311 -6.41 -15.21 -4.57
N SER A 312 -5.63 -14.15 -4.37
CA SER A 312 -4.22 -14.27 -4.04
C SER A 312 -3.78 -13.28 -2.96
N SER A 313 -3.59 -13.79 -1.74
CA SER A 313 -2.90 -13.10 -0.65
C SER A 313 -1.44 -13.49 -0.65
N ARG A 314 -0.54 -12.55 -0.90
CA ARG A 314 0.88 -12.81 -1.06
C ARG A 314 1.69 -12.21 0.08
N LEU A 315 2.72 -12.95 0.46
CA LEU A 315 3.77 -12.51 1.35
C LEU A 315 5.06 -12.32 0.55
N GLU A 316 5.63 -11.12 0.67
CA GLU A 316 6.93 -10.75 0.13
C GLU A 316 7.83 -10.31 1.30
N LEU A 317 9.00 -10.92 1.44
CA LEU A 317 10.00 -10.54 2.45
C LEU A 317 11.22 -9.98 1.73
N VAL A 318 11.51 -8.71 1.99
CA VAL A 318 12.66 -7.99 1.41
C VAL A 318 13.69 -7.77 2.50
N LEU A 319 14.94 -8.14 2.24
CA LEU A 319 16.03 -7.94 3.19
C LEU A 319 16.85 -6.73 2.77
N SER A 320 16.90 -5.71 3.64
CA SER A 320 17.79 -4.55 3.46
C SER A 320 19.15 -4.73 4.14
N GLU A 321 19.27 -5.79 4.95
CA GLU A 321 20.49 -6.18 5.65
C GLU A 321 20.49 -7.69 5.92
N ALA A 322 21.62 -8.22 6.38
CA ALA A 322 21.72 -9.64 6.75
C ALA A 322 20.85 -9.96 7.96
N ALA A 323 20.05 -11.03 7.88
CA ALA A 323 19.17 -11.45 8.97
C ALA A 323 19.90 -12.14 10.15
N CYS A 324 21.19 -12.45 9.98
CA CYS A 324 22.10 -12.88 11.02
C CYS A 324 23.55 -12.67 10.58
N THR A 325 24.51 -12.95 11.47
CA THR A 325 25.95 -12.76 11.18
C THR A 325 26.66 -14.09 10.96
N GLY A 326 27.44 -14.18 9.88
CA GLY A 326 28.25 -15.35 9.50
C GLY A 326 27.58 -16.24 8.44
N ALA A 327 28.37 -17.00 7.69
CA ALA A 327 27.84 -18.02 6.78
C ALA A 327 27.28 -19.20 7.60
N ALA A 328 26.09 -19.69 7.23
CA ALA A 328 25.38 -20.75 7.97
C ALA A 328 24.94 -20.35 9.40
N CYS A 329 24.48 -19.11 9.56
CA CYS A 329 23.78 -18.66 10.75
C CYS A 329 22.28 -18.97 10.68
N VAL A 330 21.62 -18.99 11.85
CA VAL A 330 20.15 -19.03 11.94
C VAL A 330 19.66 -17.58 11.96
N PRO A 331 18.81 -17.16 11.01
CA PRO A 331 18.28 -15.79 11.00
C PRO A 331 17.42 -15.52 12.23
N ASN A 332 17.29 -14.25 12.59
CA ASN A 332 16.38 -13.87 13.69
C ASN A 332 14.94 -14.28 13.36
N ASP A 333 14.17 -14.61 14.40
CA ASP A 333 12.72 -14.80 14.28
C ASP A 333 12.05 -13.48 13.91
N ILE A 334 11.00 -13.52 13.10
CA ILE A 334 10.33 -12.36 12.50
C ILE A 334 8.85 -12.39 12.86
N GLY A 335 8.32 -11.27 13.35
CA GLY A 335 6.88 -11.09 13.55
C GLY A 335 6.28 -10.37 12.33
N LEU A 336 5.21 -10.90 11.76
CA LEU A 336 4.54 -10.29 10.61
C LEU A 336 3.21 -9.65 11.01
N PHE A 337 2.36 -10.42 11.68
CA PHE A 337 1.05 -9.99 12.15
C PHE A 337 0.83 -10.46 13.58
N ASP A 338 0.54 -9.52 14.47
CA ASP A 338 -0.02 -9.82 15.79
C ASP A 338 -1.55 -9.74 15.67
N VAL A 339 -2.20 -10.89 15.70
CA VAL A 339 -3.65 -11.03 15.51
C VAL A 339 -4.29 -11.28 16.85
N ASP A 340 -5.44 -10.65 17.10
CA ASP A 340 -6.00 -10.52 18.46
C ASP A 340 -5.15 -9.59 19.34
N PHE A 341 -4.51 -8.58 18.72
CA PHE A 341 -3.70 -7.60 19.44
C PHE A 341 -4.46 -6.98 20.62
N GLY A 342 -3.86 -7.08 21.80
CA GLY A 342 -4.46 -6.62 23.06
C GLY A 342 -5.49 -7.57 23.67
N GLU A 343 -5.78 -8.71 23.04
CA GLU A 343 -6.65 -9.80 23.52
C GLU A 343 -8.09 -9.36 23.84
N ILE A 344 -8.57 -8.32 23.16
CA ILE A 344 -9.86 -7.69 23.47
C ILE A 344 -11.00 -8.30 22.67
N PHE A 345 -10.78 -8.61 21.39
CA PHE A 345 -11.85 -8.93 20.45
C PHE A 345 -11.91 -10.42 20.08
N ASN A 346 -11.01 -11.24 20.63
CA ASN A 346 -10.87 -12.65 20.27
C ASN A 346 -10.68 -12.80 18.76
N GLY A 347 -9.73 -12.02 18.23
CA GLY A 347 -9.30 -12.03 16.86
C GLY A 347 -8.96 -13.41 16.32
N SER A 348 -8.96 -13.57 15.00
CA SER A 348 -8.64 -14.84 14.35
C SER A 348 -8.06 -14.63 12.96
N ILE A 349 -7.22 -15.57 12.53
CA ILE A 349 -6.83 -15.68 11.13
C ILE A 349 -7.95 -16.44 10.41
N GLN A 350 -8.45 -15.83 9.34
CA GLN A 350 -9.55 -16.34 8.55
C GLN A 350 -9.17 -16.45 7.09
N GLY A 351 -9.80 -17.39 6.41
CA GLY A 351 -9.58 -17.64 5.00
C GLY A 351 -10.69 -18.46 4.40
N THR A 352 -10.82 -18.39 3.09
CA THR A 352 -11.74 -19.18 2.28
C THR A 352 -10.95 -19.89 1.19
N GLY A 353 -11.36 -21.11 0.88
CA GLY A 353 -10.73 -21.90 -0.17
C GLY A 353 -9.98 -23.08 0.41
N ASP A 354 -10.19 -24.23 -0.21
CA ASP A 354 -9.52 -25.49 0.11
C ASP A 354 -8.44 -25.70 -0.96
N LEU A 355 -7.19 -25.39 -0.62
CA LEU A 355 -6.05 -25.42 -1.53
C LEU A 355 -5.43 -26.82 -1.62
N ASN A 356 -5.63 -27.65 -0.60
CA ASN A 356 -5.00 -28.97 -0.49
C ASN A 356 -5.98 -30.14 -0.69
N GLY A 357 -7.28 -29.87 -0.80
CA GLY A 357 -8.36 -30.83 -1.02
C GLY A 357 -8.85 -31.55 0.25
N ASP A 358 -8.53 -31.06 1.44
CA ASP A 358 -8.88 -31.68 2.73
C ASP A 358 -10.25 -31.25 3.28
N THR A 359 -10.98 -30.43 2.54
CA THR A 359 -12.30 -29.84 2.85
C THR A 359 -12.30 -28.73 3.90
N LEU A 360 -11.14 -28.34 4.42
CA LEU A 360 -10.98 -27.19 5.30
C LEU A 360 -10.61 -25.95 4.48
N ASN A 361 -10.85 -24.78 5.07
CA ASN A 361 -10.34 -23.54 4.48
C ASN A 361 -8.88 -23.36 4.91
N ASP A 362 -8.06 -22.92 3.96
CA ASP A 362 -6.63 -22.67 4.15
C ASP A 362 -6.35 -21.15 4.19
N PRO A 363 -6.32 -20.53 5.39
CA PRO A 363 -5.94 -19.13 5.54
C PRO A 363 -4.41 -18.98 5.47
N VAL A 364 -3.85 -19.18 4.28
CA VAL A 364 -2.40 -19.14 4.05
C VAL A 364 -2.04 -17.98 3.14
N PHE A 365 -0.78 -17.53 3.20
CA PHE A 365 -0.18 -16.70 2.17
C PHE A 365 0.38 -17.55 1.02
N SER A 366 0.50 -16.96 -0.16
CA SER A 366 1.33 -17.48 -1.24
C SER A 366 2.63 -16.68 -1.37
N SER A 367 3.62 -17.22 -2.08
CA SER A 367 4.81 -16.49 -2.50
C SER A 367 4.45 -15.28 -3.35
N ALA A 368 5.35 -14.29 -3.42
CA ALA A 368 5.17 -13.06 -4.18
C ALA A 368 4.87 -13.30 -5.68
N ASP A 369 5.39 -14.39 -6.25
CA ASP A 369 5.14 -14.84 -7.63
C ASP A 369 3.96 -15.82 -7.78
N ALA A 370 3.27 -16.12 -6.67
CA ALA A 370 2.19 -17.11 -6.57
C ALA A 370 2.56 -18.53 -7.01
N SER A 371 3.85 -18.89 -7.03
CA SER A 371 4.31 -20.24 -7.34
C SER A 371 4.08 -21.24 -6.21
N THR A 372 4.01 -20.78 -4.97
CA THR A 372 3.94 -21.61 -3.76
C THR A 372 2.91 -21.06 -2.78
N ASN A 373 2.09 -21.93 -2.18
CA ASN A 373 1.27 -21.58 -1.01
C ASN A 373 2.03 -22.01 0.24
N TYR A 374 2.12 -21.14 1.24
CA TYR A 374 2.87 -21.36 2.46
C TYR A 374 1.94 -21.89 3.55
N PHE A 375 1.83 -23.20 3.69
CA PHE A 375 1.11 -23.84 4.79
C PHE A 375 1.89 -23.74 6.11
N GLU A 376 1.22 -24.05 7.22
CA GLU A 376 1.86 -24.13 8.53
C GLU A 376 3.12 -25.01 8.48
N GLY A 377 4.27 -24.46 8.89
CA GLY A 377 5.54 -25.17 8.89
C GLY A 377 6.31 -25.13 7.56
N ASP A 378 5.78 -24.49 6.52
CA ASP A 378 6.51 -24.35 5.25
C ASP A 378 7.67 -23.35 5.35
N THR A 379 8.60 -23.48 4.40
CA THR A 379 9.77 -22.60 4.33
C THR A 379 9.46 -21.34 3.52
N VAL A 380 9.73 -20.19 4.12
CA VAL A 380 9.79 -18.89 3.46
C VAL A 380 11.26 -18.50 3.35
N SER A 381 11.69 -18.06 2.17
CA SER A 381 13.08 -17.69 1.91
C SER A 381 13.21 -16.26 1.41
N ALA A 382 14.28 -15.58 1.79
CA ALA A 382 14.69 -14.30 1.21
C ALA A 382 16.22 -14.25 1.12
N SER A 383 16.77 -13.43 0.23
CA SER A 383 18.22 -13.38 -0.01
C SER A 383 18.78 -11.99 0.20
N PHE A 384 19.98 -11.90 0.77
CA PHE A 384 20.75 -10.67 0.92
C PHE A 384 22.24 -10.97 0.77
N GLY A 385 22.94 -10.21 -0.10
CA GLY A 385 24.38 -10.35 -0.30
C GLY A 385 24.84 -11.76 -0.67
N GLY A 386 24.13 -12.44 -1.59
CA GLY A 386 24.48 -13.80 -2.04
C GLY A 386 24.17 -14.91 -1.02
N VAL A 387 23.55 -14.58 0.11
CA VAL A 387 23.11 -15.54 1.13
C VAL A 387 21.60 -15.65 1.09
N ARG A 388 21.08 -16.88 0.98
CA ARG A 388 19.67 -17.19 1.20
C ARG A 388 19.45 -17.48 2.68
N TYR A 389 18.43 -16.88 3.24
CA TYR A 389 17.95 -17.09 4.60
C TYR A 389 16.60 -17.79 4.51
N ASP A 390 16.44 -18.80 5.36
CA ASP A 390 15.24 -19.63 5.40
C ASP A 390 14.59 -19.51 6.78
N TRP A 391 13.26 -19.41 6.78
CA TRP A 391 12.43 -19.42 7.96
C TRP A 391 11.29 -20.41 7.81
N THR A 392 10.81 -20.93 8.93
CA THR A 392 9.56 -21.69 9.02
C THR A 392 8.41 -20.74 9.33
N ILE A 393 7.39 -20.69 8.48
CA ILE A 393 6.18 -19.90 8.77
C ILE A 393 5.28 -20.61 9.79
N SER A 394 4.70 -19.83 10.69
CA SER A 394 3.71 -20.28 11.66
C SER A 394 2.56 -19.27 11.71
N TYR A 395 1.34 -19.76 11.55
CA TYR A 395 0.06 -19.06 11.74
C TYR A 395 -0.53 -19.30 13.14
N THR A 396 0.18 -20.04 13.99
CA THR A 396 -0.17 -20.29 15.39
C THR A 396 0.88 -19.72 16.35
N GLY A 397 1.64 -18.73 15.87
CA GLY A 397 2.72 -18.07 16.60
C GLY A 397 2.21 -17.11 17.66
N ASP A 398 3.14 -16.54 18.41
CA ASP A 398 2.87 -15.57 19.48
C ASP A 398 3.94 -14.47 19.49
N ILE A 399 3.51 -13.21 19.50
CA ILE A 399 4.31 -12.00 19.55
C ILE A 399 4.01 -11.30 20.88
N SER A 400 5.05 -11.10 21.69
CA SER A 400 4.95 -10.26 22.88
C SER A 400 5.59 -8.90 22.64
N TRP A 401 5.13 -7.87 23.34
CA TRP A 401 5.65 -6.51 23.22
C TRP A 401 6.35 -6.05 24.49
N THR A 402 7.48 -5.37 24.31
CA THR A 402 8.06 -4.51 25.35
C THR A 402 7.42 -3.13 25.31
N ASP A 403 7.15 -2.62 24.11
CA ASP A 403 6.45 -1.35 23.85
C ASP A 403 5.73 -1.41 22.51
N ALA A 404 4.43 -1.70 22.55
CA ALA A 404 3.62 -1.86 21.34
C ALA A 404 3.46 -0.54 20.55
N ASP A 405 3.44 0.61 21.21
CA ASP A 405 3.25 1.90 20.54
C ASP A 405 4.52 2.40 19.83
N ASN A 406 5.66 1.74 20.07
CA ASN A 406 6.88 1.92 19.30
C ASN A 406 7.26 0.69 18.47
N SER A 407 6.38 -0.31 18.41
CA SER A 407 6.61 -1.62 17.78
C SER A 407 7.87 -2.35 18.29
N VAL A 408 8.21 -2.19 19.57
CA VAL A 408 9.34 -2.88 20.19
C VAL A 408 8.88 -4.27 20.64
N VAL A 409 9.21 -5.26 19.83
CA VAL A 409 8.94 -6.68 20.10
C VAL A 409 9.75 -7.16 21.31
N GLY A 410 9.10 -7.87 22.22
CA GLY A 410 9.73 -8.53 23.36
C GLY A 410 10.20 -9.96 23.02
N SER A 411 9.32 -10.78 22.46
CA SER A 411 9.62 -12.15 22.03
C SER A 411 8.74 -12.58 20.87
N ILE A 412 9.24 -13.52 20.09
CA ILE A 412 8.48 -14.23 19.05
C ILE A 412 8.59 -15.72 19.36
N LEU A 413 7.45 -16.41 19.33
CA LEU A 413 7.36 -17.86 19.48
C LEU A 413 6.68 -18.44 18.25
N GLY A 414 7.18 -19.57 17.77
CA GLY A 414 6.62 -20.31 16.64
C GLY A 414 5.35 -21.07 16.98
N ALA A 415 5.13 -22.18 16.27
CA ALA A 415 3.92 -22.99 16.37
C ALA A 415 3.50 -23.29 17.81
N GLY A 416 2.23 -23.04 18.10
CA GLY A 416 1.69 -23.08 19.46
C GLY A 416 0.17 -22.95 19.51
N ASN A 417 -0.32 -22.23 20.51
CA ASN A 417 -1.76 -21.92 20.66
C ASN A 417 -2.05 -20.43 20.39
N GLY A 418 -1.05 -19.67 19.93
CA GLY A 418 -1.24 -18.28 19.56
C GLY A 418 -1.95 -18.16 18.23
N LYS A 419 -2.13 -16.93 17.77
CA LYS A 419 -2.87 -16.61 16.54
C LYS A 419 -2.06 -15.72 15.60
N ASP A 420 -0.78 -15.55 15.88
CA ASP A 420 0.07 -14.62 15.15
C ASP A 420 0.73 -15.29 13.96
N VAL A 421 1.03 -14.47 12.96
CA VAL A 421 1.82 -14.88 11.81
C VAL A 421 3.27 -14.48 12.05
N VAL A 422 4.12 -15.49 12.16
CA VAL A 422 5.54 -15.33 12.47
C VAL A 422 6.39 -16.20 11.54
N LEU A 423 7.65 -15.84 11.37
CA LEU A 423 8.66 -16.65 10.70
C LEU A 423 9.75 -17.01 11.70
N ILE A 424 10.01 -18.30 11.90
CA ILE A 424 11.02 -18.79 12.84
C ILE A 424 12.29 -19.16 12.09
N GLY A 425 13.42 -18.64 12.56
CA GLY A 425 14.70 -18.83 11.89
C GLY A 425 15.06 -20.30 11.74
N LEU A 426 15.31 -20.74 10.51
CA LEU A 426 15.71 -22.12 10.22
C LEU A 426 17.21 -22.21 9.96
N GLY A 427 17.72 -21.36 9.08
CA GLY A 427 19.12 -21.38 8.68
C GLY A 427 19.42 -20.42 7.55
N SER A 428 20.67 -20.44 7.10
CA SER A 428 21.11 -19.70 5.93
C SER A 428 22.13 -20.51 5.15
N GLU A 429 22.21 -20.24 3.85
CA GLU A 429 23.21 -20.83 2.98
C GLU A 429 23.71 -19.79 1.97
N SER A 430 25.00 -19.89 1.62
CA SER A 430 25.52 -19.11 0.50
C SER A 430 25.01 -19.73 -0.79
N VAL A 431 24.26 -18.95 -1.57
CA VAL A 431 23.69 -19.37 -2.86
C VAL A 431 24.49 -18.84 -4.06
N GLY A 432 25.57 -18.10 -3.79
CA GLY A 432 26.31 -17.34 -4.80
C GLY A 432 25.52 -16.10 -5.20
N LEU A 433 26.22 -14.97 -5.35
CA LEU A 433 25.59 -13.75 -5.83
C LEU A 433 25.57 -13.77 -7.36
N ALA A 434 24.42 -13.49 -7.98
CA ALA A 434 24.36 -13.44 -9.43
C ALA A 434 25.25 -12.30 -9.94
N GLY A 435 26.20 -12.61 -10.84
CA GLY A 435 27.21 -11.66 -11.30
C GLY A 435 28.52 -11.70 -10.52
N ASP A 436 28.59 -12.41 -9.39
CA ASP A 436 29.83 -12.69 -8.61
C ASP A 436 30.51 -13.90 -9.24
N PHE A 437 31.40 -13.63 -10.18
CA PHE A 437 32.01 -14.62 -11.06
C PHE A 437 33.31 -15.19 -10.52
N ASP A 438 33.96 -14.54 -9.56
CA ASP A 438 35.07 -15.14 -8.82
C ASP A 438 34.72 -15.65 -7.42
N MET A 439 33.45 -15.54 -7.03
CA MET A 439 32.88 -16.07 -5.79
C MET A 439 33.50 -15.43 -4.54
N ASP A 440 33.88 -14.16 -4.61
CA ASP A 440 34.46 -13.44 -3.48
C ASP A 440 33.42 -12.73 -2.60
N GLY A 441 32.14 -12.79 -3.01
CA GLY A 441 30.99 -12.34 -2.24
C GLY A 441 30.51 -10.94 -2.57
N ASP A 442 31.09 -10.26 -3.57
CA ASP A 442 30.55 -9.05 -4.16
C ASP A 442 30.46 -9.12 -5.70
N VAL A 443 29.85 -8.12 -6.32
CA VAL A 443 29.75 -7.98 -7.79
C VAL A 443 30.41 -6.67 -8.17
N ASP A 444 31.65 -6.72 -8.60
CA ASP A 444 32.46 -5.52 -8.81
C ASP A 444 33.26 -5.55 -10.12
N GLY A 445 34.28 -4.69 -10.25
CA GLY A 445 35.07 -4.63 -11.46
C GLY A 445 35.89 -5.91 -11.73
N ASN A 446 36.22 -6.68 -10.69
CA ASN A 446 36.96 -7.92 -10.75
C ASN A 446 36.10 -9.03 -11.37
N ASP A 447 34.84 -9.14 -11.01
CA ASP A 447 33.89 -10.06 -11.65
C ASP A 447 33.75 -9.79 -13.13
N PHE A 448 33.65 -8.51 -13.49
CA PHE A 448 33.60 -8.12 -14.90
C PHE A 448 34.85 -8.60 -15.65
N LEU A 449 36.03 -8.51 -15.03
CA LEU A 449 37.28 -9.03 -15.61
C LEU A 449 37.29 -10.55 -15.72
N VAL A 450 36.72 -11.26 -14.75
CA VAL A 450 36.56 -12.72 -14.78
C VAL A 450 35.65 -13.12 -15.94
N TRP A 451 34.51 -12.46 -16.08
CA TRP A 451 33.59 -12.63 -17.20
C TRP A 451 34.23 -12.30 -18.55
N GLN A 452 34.97 -11.20 -18.65
CA GLN A 452 35.67 -10.82 -19.88
C GLN A 452 36.68 -11.87 -20.33
N ARG A 453 37.33 -12.56 -19.39
CA ARG A 453 38.29 -13.63 -19.67
C ARG A 453 37.62 -14.96 -19.99
N ASN A 454 36.43 -15.19 -19.46
CA ASN A 454 35.64 -16.39 -19.70
C ASN A 454 34.14 -16.09 -19.67
N THR A 455 33.54 -15.79 -20.83
CA THR A 455 32.11 -15.45 -20.91
C THR A 455 31.17 -16.62 -20.63
N ALA A 456 31.70 -17.83 -20.35
CA ALA A 456 30.92 -18.99 -19.95
C ALA A 456 30.67 -19.08 -18.44
N VAL A 457 31.26 -18.18 -17.62
CA VAL A 457 31.02 -18.14 -16.17
C VAL A 457 29.61 -17.65 -15.80
N GLY A 458 28.96 -16.90 -16.69
CA GLY A 458 27.60 -16.41 -16.49
C GLY A 458 27.19 -15.32 -17.49
N SER A 459 26.01 -14.72 -17.27
CA SER A 459 25.49 -13.68 -18.16
C SER A 459 26.06 -12.32 -17.80
N LEU A 460 26.43 -11.50 -18.79
CA LEU A 460 26.81 -10.10 -18.52
C LEU A 460 25.71 -9.31 -17.81
N THR A 461 24.45 -9.64 -18.10
CA THR A 461 23.28 -9.01 -17.48
C THR A 461 23.27 -9.24 -15.96
N ASP A 462 23.67 -10.42 -15.49
CA ASP A 462 23.72 -10.71 -14.05
C ASP A 462 24.70 -9.75 -13.35
N TRP A 463 25.86 -9.50 -13.96
CA TRP A 463 26.82 -8.52 -13.45
C TRP A 463 26.27 -7.09 -13.50
N GLN A 464 25.62 -6.69 -14.60
CA GLN A 464 25.08 -5.34 -14.75
C GLN A 464 23.98 -5.04 -13.73
N ASP A 465 23.10 -6.01 -13.49
CA ASP A 465 21.96 -5.88 -12.60
C ASP A 465 22.38 -5.90 -11.13
N ASN A 466 23.51 -6.54 -10.81
CA ASN A 466 23.99 -6.69 -9.44
C ASN A 466 25.26 -5.87 -9.11
N TYR A 467 25.81 -5.10 -10.04
CA TYR A 467 27.05 -4.34 -9.79
C TYR A 467 26.97 -3.45 -8.55
N GLY A 468 27.92 -3.63 -7.63
CA GLY A 468 27.98 -2.97 -6.34
C GLY A 468 27.22 -3.69 -5.22
N MET A 469 26.73 -4.91 -5.44
CA MET A 469 26.10 -5.76 -4.43
C MET A 469 27.10 -6.71 -3.76
N PRO A 470 26.94 -7.03 -2.46
CA PRO A 470 26.20 -6.22 -1.49
C PRO A 470 26.78 -4.79 -1.46
N PRO A 471 26.01 -3.76 -1.04
CA PRO A 471 26.44 -2.37 -1.09
C PRO A 471 27.87 -2.24 -0.60
N LEU A 472 28.79 -1.95 -1.55
CA LEU A 472 30.22 -1.87 -1.26
C LEU A 472 30.39 -0.87 -0.13
N THR A 473 30.67 -1.37 1.07
CA THR A 473 31.07 -0.52 2.19
C THR A 473 32.44 0.00 1.80
N ALA A 474 32.47 1.16 1.14
CA ALA A 474 33.72 1.83 0.84
C ALA A 474 34.42 2.00 2.18
N ALA A 475 35.44 1.16 2.43
CA ALA A 475 36.35 1.41 3.51
C ALA A 475 36.96 2.76 3.19
N ILE A 476 36.49 3.81 3.87
CA ILE A 476 37.19 5.09 3.92
C ILE A 476 38.43 4.84 4.78
N GLY A 477 39.33 3.98 4.29
CA GLY A 477 40.72 4.06 4.67
C GLY A 477 41.10 5.47 4.30
N SER A 478 41.49 6.27 5.30
CA SER A 478 41.97 7.62 5.08
C SER A 478 42.99 7.55 3.97
N VAL A 479 42.60 8.00 2.77
CA VAL A 479 43.51 8.08 1.62
C VAL A 479 44.65 8.94 2.14
N PRO A 480 45.88 8.39 2.29
CA PRO A 480 47.00 9.19 2.77
C PRO A 480 47.08 10.38 1.83
N GLU A 481 46.96 11.60 2.39
CA GLU A 481 46.83 12.82 1.59
C GLU A 481 47.87 12.77 0.47
N PRO A 482 47.44 12.90 -0.81
CA PRO A 482 48.37 12.77 -1.91
C PRO A 482 49.49 13.78 -1.69
N GLY A 483 50.74 13.35 -1.84
CA GLY A 483 51.96 14.12 -1.58
C GLY A 483 52.07 15.47 -2.31
N SER A 484 51.02 15.90 -3.00
CA SER A 484 50.72 17.26 -3.47
C SER A 484 51.09 18.36 -2.47
N LEU A 485 50.74 18.25 -1.17
CA LEU A 485 51.15 19.28 -0.19
C LEU A 485 52.67 19.30 0.01
N LEU A 486 53.31 18.13 -0.04
CA LEU A 486 54.76 17.97 0.07
C LEU A 486 55.49 18.46 -1.20
N LEU A 487 54.91 18.22 -2.38
CA LEU A 487 55.37 18.75 -3.66
C LEU A 487 55.17 20.27 -3.76
N LEU A 488 54.04 20.80 -3.27
CA LEU A 488 53.76 22.23 -3.25
C LEU A 488 54.73 22.96 -2.31
N SER A 489 55.01 22.38 -1.14
CA SER A 489 56.00 22.92 -0.19
C SER A 489 57.42 22.80 -0.73
N ALA A 490 57.80 21.70 -1.38
CA ALA A 490 59.09 21.57 -2.07
C ALA A 490 59.25 22.58 -3.22
N ALA A 491 58.20 22.81 -4.01
CA ALA A 491 58.19 23.81 -5.08
C ALA A 491 58.29 25.23 -4.50
N ALA A 492 57.55 25.55 -3.43
CA ALA A 492 57.62 26.83 -2.75
C ALA A 492 59.02 27.10 -2.18
N LEU A 493 59.65 26.11 -1.55
CA LEU A 493 61.02 26.22 -1.03
C LEU A 493 62.04 26.42 -2.16
N SER A 494 61.86 25.75 -3.31
CA SER A 494 62.71 25.91 -4.48
C SER A 494 62.60 27.32 -5.08
N LEU A 495 61.38 27.88 -5.14
CA LEU A 495 61.15 29.26 -5.61
C LEU A 495 61.73 30.32 -4.66
N ILE A 496 61.69 30.08 -3.34
CA ILE A 496 62.33 30.96 -2.35
C ILE A 496 63.86 30.91 -2.49
N GLY A 497 64.43 29.73 -2.74
CA GLY A 497 65.87 29.55 -2.95
C GLY A 497 66.41 30.30 -4.17
N LEU A 498 65.68 30.25 -5.29
CA LEU A 498 66.09 30.94 -6.53
C LEU A 498 66.08 32.47 -6.40
N ARG A 499 65.20 33.04 -5.56
CA ARG A 499 65.12 34.50 -5.39
C ARG A 499 66.34 35.11 -4.67
N ARG A 500 67.11 34.29 -3.93
CA ARG A 500 68.30 34.75 -3.18
C ARG A 500 69.58 34.90 -4.01
N GLN A 501 69.63 34.41 -5.25
CA GLN A 501 70.84 34.50 -6.09
C GLN A 501 70.95 35.79 -6.92
N SER A 502 69.97 36.70 -6.83
CA SER A 502 69.89 37.89 -7.70
C SER A 502 70.51 39.18 -7.12
N ILE A 503 71.26 39.13 -6.02
CA ILE A 503 71.93 40.32 -5.45
C ILE A 503 73.38 39.99 -5.09
N SER A 504 74.29 40.18 -6.04
CA SER A 504 75.69 40.54 -5.77
C SER A 504 76.17 41.50 -6.85
N ILE A 505 76.51 42.71 -6.40
CA ILE A 505 77.29 43.74 -7.10
C ILE A 505 78.77 43.47 -6.79
#